data_AF-A0A2V9N8B1-F1
#
_entry.id   AF-A0A2V9N8B1-F1
#
_cell.length_a   1.000
_cell.length_b   1.000
_cell.length_c   1.000
_cell.angle_alpha   90.00
_cell.angle_beta   90.00
_cell.angle_gamma   90.00
#
_symmetry.space_group_name_H-M   'P 1'
#
loop_
_entity.id
_entity.type
_entity.pdbx_description
1 polymer ?
#
loop_
_entity_poly.entity_id
_entity_poly.type
_entity_poly.pdbx_seq_one_letter_code
_entity_poly.pdbx_strand_id
1 'polypeptide(L)' 'LHSAPNTLHRSESLGYWKTIDDDYHWHIEILPIVSARAKSYTFKEVYYSPVSSETAVKRLRNARVTQ' A
#
# COMPACT_ATOMS: atom_id res chain seq x y z
N LEU A 1 9.93 -12.84 -3.56
CA LEU A 1 9.79 -11.37 -3.67
C LEU A 1 8.73 -10.92 -2.69
N HIS A 2 9.14 -10.65 -1.44
CA HIS A 2 8.39 -9.89 -0.44
C HIS A 2 9.43 -8.92 0.11
N SER A 3 9.27 -7.64 -0.18
CA SER A 3 10.28 -6.62 0.10
C SER A 3 10.21 -6.21 1.56
N ALA A 4 10.65 -7.11 2.44
CA ALA A 4 11.12 -6.67 3.75
C ALA A 4 12.37 -5.80 3.52
N PRO A 5 12.48 -4.64 4.19
CA PRO A 5 13.65 -3.81 4.06
C PRO A 5 14.87 -4.53 4.65
N ASN A 6 16.05 -4.24 4.12
CA ASN A 6 17.29 -4.81 4.64
C ASN A 6 17.65 -4.14 5.97
N THR A 7 17.48 -4.87 7.08
CA THR A 7 17.78 -4.38 8.43
C THR A 7 19.27 -4.47 8.79
N LEU A 8 20.06 -5.23 8.02
CA LEU A 8 21.49 -5.45 8.28
C LEU A 8 22.37 -4.31 7.77
N HIS A 9 21.90 -3.53 6.80
CA HIS A 9 22.66 -2.43 6.21
C HIS A 9 22.06 -1.08 6.60
N ARG A 10 22.53 -0.55 7.73
CA ARG A 10 22.10 0.76 8.25
C ARG A 10 22.74 1.89 7.42
N SER A 11 21.94 2.88 7.00
CA SER A 11 22.43 4.02 6.23
C SER A 11 23.40 4.86 7.07
N GLU A 12 24.67 4.92 6.65
CA GLU A 12 25.70 5.70 7.35
C GLU A 12 25.61 7.21 7.07
N SER A 13 25.09 7.61 5.90
CA SER A 13 25.24 9.00 5.42
C SER A 13 24.18 9.98 5.92
N LEU A 14 22.98 9.51 6.29
CA LEU A 14 21.84 10.40 6.59
C LEU A 14 21.03 9.98 7.83
N GLY A 15 21.45 8.91 8.50
CA GLY A 15 20.76 8.43 9.71
C GLY A 15 19.32 7.98 9.47
N TYR A 16 18.97 7.62 8.24
CA TYR A 16 17.68 7.04 7.91
C TYR A 16 17.57 5.59 8.42
N TRP A 17 16.33 5.11 8.55
CA TRP A 17 16.02 3.71 8.88
C TRP A 17 16.55 3.23 10.24
N LYS A 18 16.77 4.14 11.20
CA LYS A 18 17.30 3.81 12.54
C LYS A 18 16.35 2.96 13.37
N THR A 19 15.05 3.17 13.20
CA THR A 19 13.96 2.55 13.94
C THR A 19 13.22 1.53 13.09
N ILE A 20 13.84 1.04 12.01
CA ILE A 20 13.18 0.13 11.07
C ILE A 20 12.76 -1.19 11.73
N ASP A 21 13.54 -1.67 12.70
CA ASP A 21 13.23 -2.86 13.49
C ASP A 21 12.01 -2.65 14.40
N ASP A 22 11.69 -1.39 14.75
CA ASP A 22 10.56 -1.01 15.59
C ASP A 22 9.32 -0.61 14.76
N ASP A 23 9.51 0.04 13.61
CA ASP A 23 8.44 0.65 12.81
C ASP A 23 7.92 -0.25 11.68
N TYR A 24 8.75 -1.16 11.16
CA TYR A 24 8.35 -2.01 10.03
C TYR A 24 7.43 -3.14 10.47
N HIS A 25 6.26 -3.21 9.85
CA HIS A 25 5.29 -4.29 10.05
C HIS A 25 4.92 -4.89 8.69
N TRP A 26 5.15 -6.19 8.54
CA TRP A 26 4.77 -6.89 7.32
C TRP A 26 3.26 -6.79 7.11
N HIS A 27 2.85 -6.57 5.87
CA HIS A 27 1.45 -6.62 5.48
C HIS A 27 1.34 -7.15 4.05
N ILE A 28 0.12 -7.53 3.66
CA ILE A 28 -0.21 -7.94 2.30
C ILE A 28 -1.19 -6.92 1.74
N GLU A 29 -0.86 -6.35 0.60
CA GLU A 29 -1.72 -5.43 -0.13
C GLU A 29 -2.35 -6.12 -1.34
N ILE A 30 -3.67 -5.98 -1.49
CA ILE A 30 -4.44 -6.52 -2.62
C ILE A 30 -5.00 -5.34 -3.42
N LEU A 31 -4.48 -5.15 -4.63
CA LEU A 31 -4.91 -4.11 -5.55
C LEU A 31 -5.69 -4.73 -6.72
N PRO A 32 -7.03 -4.75 -6.69
CA PRO A 32 -7.82 -5.33 -7.78
C PRO A 32 -7.71 -4.47 -9.04
N ILE A 33 -7.67 -5.11 -10.20
CA ILE A 33 -7.75 -4.42 -11.49
C ILE A 33 -9.20 -3.94 -11.68
N VAL A 34 -9.42 -2.64 -11.53
CA VAL A 34 -10.71 -2.00 -11.78
C VAL A 34 -10.75 -1.39 -13.18
N SER A 35 -11.90 -1.49 -13.86
CA SER A 35 -12.07 -1.02 -15.24
C SER A 35 -11.86 0.48 -15.42
N ALA A 36 -12.11 1.26 -14.37
CA ALA A 36 -11.69 2.65 -14.30
C ALA A 36 -10.18 2.67 -14.06
N ARG A 37 -9.38 2.73 -15.14
CA ARG A 37 -7.94 3.07 -15.04
C ARG A 37 -7.83 4.26 -14.09
N ALA A 38 -7.24 4.05 -12.92
CA ALA A 38 -6.76 5.16 -12.10
C ALA A 38 -5.87 5.97 -13.05
N LYS A 39 -6.29 7.19 -13.39
CA LYS A 39 -5.48 8.05 -14.24
C LYS A 39 -4.25 8.39 -13.43
N SER A 40 -3.17 7.63 -13.61
CA SER A 40 -1.86 8.01 -13.11
C SER A 40 -1.53 9.33 -13.77
N TYR A 41 -1.45 10.40 -13.00
CA TYR A 41 -0.91 11.64 -13.54
C TYR A 41 0.57 11.37 -13.77
N THR A 42 0.99 11.21 -15.03
CA THR A 42 2.32 10.74 -15.47
C THR A 42 3.51 11.56 -14.94
N PHE A 43 3.25 12.60 -14.13
CA PHE A 43 4.26 13.47 -13.53
C PHE A 43 4.36 13.37 -11.99
N LYS A 44 3.44 12.68 -11.32
CA LYS A 44 3.48 12.43 -9.87
C LYS A 44 2.98 11.03 -9.59
N GLU A 45 3.65 10.30 -8.70
CA GLU A 45 3.22 9.01 -8.16
C GLU A 45 1.98 9.17 -7.24
N VAL A 46 0.95 9.83 -7.75
CA VAL A 46 -0.29 10.16 -7.05
C VAL A 46 -1.42 9.46 -7.79
N TYR A 47 -2.09 8.57 -7.06
CA TYR A 47 -3.22 7.79 -7.56
C TYR A 47 -4.53 8.47 -7.19
N TYR A 48 -5.45 8.53 -8.14
CA TYR A 48 -6.83 8.94 -7.87
C TYR A 48 -7.67 7.72 -7.50
N SER A 49 -8.35 7.77 -6.36
CA SER A 49 -9.41 6.83 -6.00
C SER A 49 -10.78 7.52 -6.10
N PRO A 50 -11.73 7.00 -6.90
CA PRO A 50 -13.08 7.54 -6.98
C PRO A 50 -13.95 7.19 -5.77
N VAL A 51 -13.48 6.30 -4.88
CA VAL A 51 -14.22 5.82 -3.71
C VAL A 51 -13.39 6.07 -2.46
N SER A 52 -14.00 6.64 -1.42
CA SER A 52 -13.33 6.82 -0.13
C SER A 52 -13.10 5.47 0.57
N SER A 53 -12.08 5.41 1.43
CA SER A 53 -11.73 4.21 2.19
C SER A 53 -12.90 3.71 3.06
N GLU A 54 -13.64 4.60 3.70
CA GLU A 54 -14.81 4.28 4.52
C GLU A 54 -15.92 3.62 3.69
N THR A 55 -16.15 4.18 2.49
CA THR A 55 -17.15 3.65 1.56
C THR A 55 -16.72 2.29 1.02
N ALA A 56 -15.45 2.11 0.67
CA ALA A 56 -14.90 0.85 0.20
C ALA A 56 -15.02 -0.26 1.26
N VAL A 57 -14.64 0.03 2.51
CA VAL A 57 -14.75 -0.92 3.63
C VAL A 57 -16.21 -1.32 3.88
N LYS A 58 -17.14 -0.37 3.88
CA LYS A 58 -18.57 -0.68 4.04
C LYS A 58 -19.08 -1.60 2.94
N ARG A 59 -18.68 -1.37 1.68
CA ARG A 59 -19.06 -2.23 0.55
C ARG A 59 -18.48 -3.63 0.67
N LEU A 60 -17.19 -3.76 1.02
CA LEU A 60 -16.54 -5.05 1.22
C LEU A 60 -17.19 -5.86 2.35
N ARG A 61 -17.52 -5.23 3.47
CA ARG A 61 -18.22 -5.90 4.59
C ARG A 61 -19.61 -6.42 4.20
N ASN A 62 -20.30 -5.72 3.31
CA ASN A 62 -21.64 -6.09 2.85
C ASN A 62 -21.63 -7.02 1.63
N ALA A 63 -20.47 -7.27 1.02
CA ALA A 63 -20.36 -8.11 -0.16
C ALA A 63 -20.66 -9.57 0.22
N ARG A 64 -21.58 -10.20 -0.53
CA ARG A 64 -21.84 -11.63 -0.38
C ARG A 64 -20.79 -12.38 -1.19
N VAL A 65 -20.08 -13.29 -0.55
CA VAL A 65 -19.24 -14.27 -1.24
C VAL A 65 -20.15 -15.41 -1.65
N THR A 66 -20.55 -15.43 -2.91
CA THR A 66 -21.21 -16.60 -3.48
C THR A 66 -20.13 -17.66 -3.68
N GLN A 67 -20.22 -18.78 -2.96
CA GLN A 67 -19.37 -19.95 -3.17
C GLN A 67 -19.75 -20.68 -4.45
#